data_AF-U6LXU9-F1
#
_entry.id   AF-U6LXU9-F1
#
_cell.length_a   1.000
_cell.length_b   1.000
_cell.length_c   1.000
_cell.angle_alpha   90.00
_cell.angle_beta   90.00
_cell.angle_gamma   90.00
#
_symmetry.space_group_name_H-M   'P 1'
#
loop_
_entity.id
_entity.type
_entity.pdbx_description
1 polymer ?
#
loop_
_entity_poly.entity_id
_entity_poly.type
_entity_poly.pdbx_seq_one_letter_code
_entity_poly.pdbx_strand_id
1 'polypeptide(L)'
;MKFSASLRIEALPHLIGITSALQRLSRGGPPGSCCLKLSPKKLSLNTRQSSCELYAELDMAEVFSAGWILESKRNNCVALQIEPRQLLGTLKLAQNCARITVKLAKRSGQGALVFEFTDLHLANVWITQDCRVVPLQGQAVDEAGTPEIPPCKSNLELPRVKSLLQMLERLRKLGSDEVTLEGNINPHDSNAFDLAVSAASDLVTAKAMYTRCCRLVPEGQEAPAEVSFVRSVVTKHLIAGLKALLDCSNSQDGLVALLVPEDESLHGWLSVVLQNEVESFRVLLVLPTVTHKGPIE
;
A
#
# COMPACT_ATOMS: atom_id res chain seq x y z
N MET A 1 -24.21 -8.36 -10.96
CA MET A 1 -23.55 -7.86 -9.75
C MET A 1 -24.32 -6.64 -9.28
N LYS A 2 -24.50 -6.49 -7.97
CA LYS A 2 -25.08 -5.28 -7.36
C LYS A 2 -24.24 -4.87 -6.17
N PHE A 3 -24.04 -3.58 -6.02
CA PHE A 3 -23.45 -2.99 -4.83
C PHE A 3 -24.16 -1.67 -4.52
N SER A 4 -24.53 -1.46 -3.26
CA SER A 4 -25.10 -0.20 -2.78
C SER A 4 -24.79 -0.06 -1.29
N ALA A 5 -24.16 1.03 -0.89
CA ALA A 5 -23.78 1.26 0.50
C ALA A 5 -23.76 2.75 0.84
N SER A 6 -24.01 3.08 2.11
CA SER A 6 -23.72 4.42 2.64
C SER A 6 -22.28 4.44 3.15
N LEU A 7 -21.45 5.32 2.60
CA LEU A 7 -20.07 5.49 3.04
C LEU A 7 -20.04 6.31 4.33
N ARG A 8 -19.26 5.86 5.32
CA ARG A 8 -19.07 6.56 6.59
C ARG A 8 -18.18 7.78 6.34
N ILE A 9 -18.56 8.94 6.88
CA ILE A 9 -17.83 10.20 6.64
C ILE A 9 -16.43 10.12 7.26
N GLU A 10 -16.30 9.41 8.38
CA GLU A 10 -15.05 9.16 9.09
C GLU A 10 -14.06 8.34 8.25
N ALA A 11 -14.56 7.53 7.30
CA ALA A 11 -13.72 6.72 6.41
C ALA A 11 -13.16 7.50 5.22
N LEU A 12 -13.72 8.68 4.88
CA LEU A 12 -13.30 9.46 3.71
C LEU A 12 -11.83 9.87 3.74
N PRO A 13 -11.27 10.44 4.83
CA PRO A 13 -9.85 10.79 4.90
C PRO A 13 -8.93 9.59 4.66
N HIS A 14 -9.30 8.41 5.17
CA HIS A 14 -8.53 7.18 4.98
C HIS A 14 -8.55 6.73 3.51
N LEU A 15 -9.73 6.69 2.89
CA LEU A 15 -9.87 6.35 1.47
C LEU A 15 -9.14 7.37 0.56
N ILE A 16 -9.17 8.67 0.90
CA ILE A 16 -8.43 9.70 0.18
C ILE A 16 -6.92 9.47 0.27
N GLY A 17 -6.40 9.13 1.46
CA GLY A 17 -4.98 8.81 1.67
C GLY A 17 -4.55 7.62 0.82
N ILE A 18 -5.28 6.50 0.91
CA ILE A 18 -5.03 5.27 0.15
C ILE A 18 -5.11 5.53 -1.35
N THR A 19 -6.15 6.21 -1.83
CA THR A 19 -6.30 6.48 -3.26
C THR A 19 -5.28 7.49 -3.80
N SER A 20 -4.80 8.43 -2.98
CA SER A 20 -3.68 9.31 -3.29
C SER A 20 -2.38 8.51 -3.44
N ALA A 21 -2.12 7.57 -2.53
CA ALA A 21 -0.97 6.66 -2.60
C ALA A 21 -1.02 5.78 -3.86
N LEU A 22 -2.17 5.18 -4.16
CA LEU A 22 -2.39 4.39 -5.38
C LEU A 22 -2.16 5.23 -6.63
N GLN A 23 -2.70 6.46 -6.69
CA GLN A 23 -2.49 7.36 -7.82
C GLN A 23 -1.02 7.76 -8.00
N ARG A 24 -0.27 7.90 -6.90
CA ARG A 24 1.17 8.22 -6.95
C ARG A 24 1.96 7.09 -7.57
N LEU A 25 1.65 5.86 -7.16
CA LEU A 25 2.34 4.66 -7.64
C LEU A 25 1.88 4.27 -9.04
N SER A 26 0.62 4.50 -9.43
CA SER A 26 0.12 4.15 -10.76
C SER A 26 0.66 5.01 -11.90
N ARG A 27 1.44 6.07 -11.62
CA ARG A 27 1.99 6.98 -12.65
C ARG A 27 2.94 6.24 -13.59
N GLY A 28 2.58 6.18 -14.87
CA GLY A 28 3.39 5.54 -15.92
C GLY A 28 3.09 4.05 -16.13
N GLY A 29 2.18 3.47 -15.33
CA GLY A 29 1.67 2.12 -15.57
C GLY A 29 0.56 2.08 -16.64
N PRO A 30 0.20 0.90 -17.13
CA PRO A 30 -0.93 0.75 -18.05
C PRO A 30 -2.24 1.23 -17.39
N PRO A 31 -3.19 1.80 -18.17
CA PRO A 31 -4.49 2.22 -17.65
C PRO A 31 -5.19 1.06 -16.94
N GLY A 32 -5.73 1.33 -15.74
CA GLY A 32 -6.43 0.32 -14.95
C GLY A 32 -5.52 -0.63 -14.16
N SER A 33 -4.29 -0.23 -13.84
CA SER A 33 -3.43 -1.01 -12.93
C SER A 33 -3.95 -1.11 -11.49
N CYS A 34 -5.08 -0.47 -11.16
CA CYS A 34 -5.69 -0.50 -9.84
C CYS A 34 -6.99 -1.31 -9.84
N CYS A 35 -7.11 -2.22 -8.88
CA CYS A 35 -8.32 -2.95 -8.63
C CYS A 35 -8.89 -2.62 -7.24
N LEU A 36 -10.21 -2.48 -7.20
CA LEU A 36 -11.03 -2.41 -5.99
C LEU A 36 -11.80 -3.72 -5.89
N LYS A 37 -11.66 -4.44 -4.78
CA LYS A 37 -12.42 -5.65 -4.49
C LYS A 37 -13.26 -5.46 -3.24
N LEU A 38 -14.52 -5.84 -3.37
CA LEU A 38 -15.52 -5.85 -2.32
C LEU A 38 -15.86 -7.29 -2.02
N SER A 39 -15.73 -7.67 -0.76
CA SER A 39 -16.24 -8.91 -0.19
C SER A 39 -17.21 -8.57 0.95
N PRO A 40 -17.96 -9.55 1.50
CA PRO A 40 -18.86 -9.26 2.62
C PRO A 40 -18.16 -8.68 3.86
N LYS A 41 -16.86 -8.94 4.04
CA LYS A 41 -16.09 -8.53 5.23
C LYS A 41 -15.07 -7.43 4.94
N LYS A 42 -14.40 -7.49 3.80
CA LYS A 42 -13.26 -6.63 3.46
C LYS A 42 -13.47 -5.87 2.16
N LEU A 43 -13.03 -4.62 2.15
CA LEU A 43 -12.72 -3.83 0.96
C LEU A 43 -11.21 -3.87 0.77
N SER A 44 -10.75 -4.25 -0.42
CA SER A 44 -9.34 -4.14 -0.78
C SER A 44 -9.13 -3.26 -1.99
N LEU A 45 -8.04 -2.50 -1.95
CA LEU A 45 -7.56 -1.67 -3.04
C LEU A 45 -6.11 -2.06 -3.31
N ASN A 46 -5.80 -2.40 -4.55
CA ASN A 46 -4.43 -2.69 -4.92
C ASN A 46 -4.04 -2.00 -6.21
N THR A 47 -2.74 -1.72 -6.36
CA THR A 47 -2.15 -1.45 -7.67
C THR A 47 -0.87 -2.23 -7.81
N ARG A 48 -0.73 -2.97 -8.91
CA ARG A 48 0.46 -3.74 -9.23
C ARG A 48 1.16 -3.12 -10.43
N GLN A 49 2.44 -2.82 -10.26
CA GLN A 49 3.38 -2.47 -11.31
C GLN A 49 4.56 -3.43 -11.27
N SER A 50 5.38 -3.45 -12.31
CA SER A 50 6.57 -4.31 -12.36
C SER A 50 7.59 -4.02 -11.25
N SER A 51 7.58 -2.81 -10.69
CA SER A 51 8.56 -2.36 -9.69
C SER A 51 7.99 -2.12 -8.30
N CYS A 52 6.67 -2.12 -8.15
CA CYS A 52 6.00 -1.89 -6.87
C CYS A 52 4.56 -2.39 -6.89
N GLU A 53 4.08 -2.82 -5.73
CA GLU A 53 2.68 -3.10 -5.50
C GLU A 53 2.24 -2.37 -4.23
N LEU A 54 1.07 -1.74 -4.25
CA LEU A 54 0.44 -1.24 -3.05
C LEU A 54 -0.83 -2.03 -2.83
N TYR A 55 -1.03 -2.48 -1.60
CA TYR A 55 -2.22 -3.18 -1.16
C TYR A 55 -2.75 -2.51 0.10
N ALA A 56 -4.04 -2.18 0.09
CA ALA A 56 -4.77 -1.73 1.27
C ALA A 56 -5.97 -2.64 1.47
N GLU A 57 -6.20 -3.06 2.70
CA GLU A 57 -7.38 -3.80 3.11
C GLU A 57 -8.04 -3.10 4.29
N LEU A 58 -9.36 -2.93 4.20
CA LEU A 58 -10.18 -2.26 5.19
C LEU A 58 -11.38 -3.13 5.53
N ASP A 59 -11.85 -3.08 6.77
CA ASP A 59 -13.09 -3.73 7.13
C ASP A 59 -14.30 -3.00 6.54
N MET A 60 -15.22 -3.74 5.93
CA MET A 60 -16.43 -3.19 5.33
C MET A 60 -17.27 -2.40 6.34
N ALA A 61 -17.27 -2.83 7.61
CA ALA A 61 -17.99 -2.17 8.69
C ALA A 61 -17.35 -0.84 9.12
N GLU A 62 -16.05 -0.66 8.89
CA GLU A 62 -15.33 0.60 9.14
C GLU A 62 -15.53 1.59 8.01
N VAL A 63 -15.68 1.09 6.78
CA VAL A 63 -15.88 1.93 5.60
C VAL A 63 -17.34 2.31 5.40
N PHE A 64 -18.27 1.37 5.56
CA PHE A 64 -19.68 1.57 5.22
C PHE A 64 -20.59 1.41 6.44
N SER A 65 -21.65 2.21 6.49
CA SER A 65 -22.72 2.05 7.48
C SER A 65 -23.45 0.73 7.25
N ALA A 66 -23.96 0.13 8.33
CA ALA A 66 -24.71 -1.13 8.27
C ALA A 66 -25.84 -1.12 7.23
N GLY A 67 -26.11 -2.28 6.63
CA GLY A 67 -27.16 -2.45 5.61
C GLY A 67 -26.68 -2.27 4.16
N TRP A 68 -25.37 -2.40 3.89
CA TRP A 68 -24.88 -2.45 2.52
C TRP A 68 -25.40 -3.70 1.77
N ILE A 69 -25.62 -3.54 0.47
CA ILE A 69 -26.02 -4.61 -0.44
C ILE A 69 -24.79 -4.99 -1.25
N LEU A 70 -24.45 -6.27 -1.28
CA LEU A 70 -23.39 -6.83 -2.13
C LEU A 70 -23.84 -8.19 -2.67
N GLU A 71 -24.19 -8.23 -3.95
CA GLU A 71 -24.70 -9.44 -4.61
C GLU A 71 -23.83 -9.78 -5.82
N SER A 72 -23.23 -10.97 -5.79
CA SER A 72 -22.45 -11.52 -6.90
C SER A 72 -22.57 -13.03 -6.93
N LYS A 73 -22.56 -13.62 -8.15
CA LYS A 73 -22.59 -15.09 -8.32
C LYS A 73 -21.32 -15.79 -7.80
N ARG A 74 -20.31 -15.01 -7.41
CA ARG A 74 -19.02 -15.51 -6.94
C ARG A 74 -18.83 -15.20 -5.46
N ASN A 75 -19.57 -15.90 -4.60
CA ASN A 75 -19.50 -15.75 -3.14
C ASN A 75 -19.66 -14.30 -2.66
N ASN A 76 -20.53 -13.53 -3.34
CA ASN A 76 -20.71 -12.09 -3.07
C ASN A 76 -19.42 -11.27 -3.13
N CYS A 77 -18.45 -11.68 -3.95
CA CYS A 77 -17.26 -10.90 -4.26
C CYS A 77 -17.46 -10.14 -5.58
N VAL A 78 -17.10 -8.86 -5.57
CA VAL A 78 -17.10 -7.98 -6.75
C VAL A 78 -15.72 -7.35 -6.85
N ALA A 79 -15.03 -7.57 -7.97
CA ALA A 79 -13.74 -6.92 -8.24
C ALA A 79 -13.88 -6.03 -9.48
N LEU A 80 -13.34 -4.82 -9.38
CA LEU A 80 -13.51 -3.73 -10.33
C LEU A 80 -12.15 -3.11 -10.63
N GLN A 81 -11.82 -3.00 -11.90
CA GLN A 81 -10.73 -2.14 -12.35
C GLN A 81 -11.19 -0.69 -12.28
N ILE A 82 -10.40 0.18 -11.67
CA ILE A 82 -10.71 1.60 -11.49
C ILE A 82 -9.50 2.48 -11.77
N GLU A 83 -9.74 3.69 -12.26
CA GLU A 83 -8.70 4.71 -12.41
C GLU A 83 -8.52 5.47 -11.08
N PRO A 84 -7.38 5.35 -10.38
CA PRO A 84 -7.16 5.99 -9.08
C PRO A 84 -7.37 7.50 -9.12
N ARG A 85 -7.01 8.16 -10.22
CA ARG A 85 -7.19 9.61 -10.38
C ARG A 85 -8.67 10.01 -10.33
N GLN A 86 -9.55 9.25 -10.97
CA GLN A 86 -10.99 9.53 -10.95
C GLN A 86 -11.57 9.29 -9.56
N LEU A 87 -11.23 8.16 -8.95
CA LEU A 87 -11.70 7.83 -7.60
C LEU A 87 -11.26 8.89 -6.58
N LEU A 88 -9.98 9.28 -6.60
CA LEU A 88 -9.46 10.32 -5.70
C LEU A 88 -10.16 11.66 -5.91
N GLY A 89 -10.40 12.07 -7.16
CA GLY A 89 -11.13 13.30 -7.48
C GLY A 89 -12.53 13.30 -6.89
N THR A 90 -13.25 12.18 -7.03
CA THR A 90 -14.60 12.00 -6.48
C THR A 90 -14.61 12.02 -4.95
N LEU A 91 -13.68 11.31 -4.30
CA LEU A 91 -13.59 11.29 -2.83
C LEU A 91 -13.25 12.68 -2.27
N LYS A 92 -12.36 13.43 -2.92
CA LYS A 92 -12.05 14.82 -2.54
C LYS A 92 -13.23 15.76 -2.73
N LEU A 93 -14.00 15.60 -3.79
CA LEU A 93 -15.21 16.38 -4.01
C LEU A 93 -16.25 16.13 -2.91
N ALA A 94 -16.30 14.90 -2.37
CA ALA A 94 -17.19 14.53 -1.29
C ALA A 94 -16.62 14.75 0.12
N GLN A 95 -15.43 15.34 0.27
CA GLN A 95 -14.74 15.44 1.56
C GLN A 95 -15.56 16.20 2.62
N ASN A 96 -16.36 17.19 2.20
CA ASN A 96 -17.19 18.01 3.08
C ASN A 96 -18.68 17.71 2.88
N CYS A 97 -19.04 16.43 2.72
CA CYS A 97 -20.43 16.02 2.59
C CYS A 97 -21.06 15.63 3.93
N ALA A 98 -22.38 15.80 4.05
CA ALA A 98 -23.15 15.34 5.21
C ALA A 98 -23.44 13.83 5.14
N ARG A 99 -23.62 13.32 3.92
CA ARG A 99 -23.93 11.93 3.60
C ARG A 99 -23.42 11.61 2.21
N ILE A 100 -23.01 10.37 2.02
CA ILE A 100 -22.57 9.86 0.72
C ILE A 100 -23.02 8.41 0.54
N THR A 101 -23.64 8.14 -0.60
CA THR A 101 -24.05 6.80 -1.02
C THR A 101 -23.23 6.39 -2.23
N VAL A 102 -22.77 5.14 -2.25
CA VAL A 102 -22.00 4.55 -3.34
C VAL A 102 -22.80 3.40 -3.93
N LYS A 103 -23.00 3.40 -5.26
CA LYS A 103 -23.76 2.38 -5.97
C LYS A 103 -23.01 1.91 -7.21
N LEU A 104 -23.03 0.60 -7.46
CA LEU A 104 -22.58 0.06 -8.73
C LEU A 104 -23.74 0.05 -9.73
N ALA A 105 -23.61 0.81 -10.81
CA ALA A 105 -24.64 0.97 -11.83
C ALA A 105 -24.05 0.86 -13.25
N LYS A 106 -24.95 0.76 -14.24
CA LYS A 106 -24.59 0.86 -15.66
C LYS A 106 -24.99 2.26 -16.16
N ARG A 107 -24.01 3.06 -16.56
CA ARG A 107 -24.16 4.43 -17.07
C ARG A 107 -23.71 4.46 -18.53
N SER A 108 -24.60 4.85 -19.44
CA SER A 108 -24.30 4.96 -20.88
C SER A 108 -23.63 3.70 -21.47
N GLY A 109 -24.09 2.51 -21.07
CA GLY A 109 -23.54 1.24 -21.54
C GLY A 109 -22.33 0.72 -20.76
N GLN A 110 -21.69 1.53 -19.90
CA GLN A 110 -20.48 1.18 -19.15
C GLN A 110 -20.76 1.02 -17.64
N GLY A 111 -19.93 0.24 -16.95
CA GLY A 111 -19.99 0.12 -15.49
C GLY A 111 -19.49 1.40 -14.81
N ALA A 112 -20.16 1.82 -13.75
CA ALA A 112 -19.75 2.96 -12.93
C ALA A 112 -20.02 2.73 -11.44
N LEU A 113 -19.08 3.18 -10.59
CA LEU A 113 -19.37 3.49 -9.20
C LEU A 113 -19.93 4.91 -9.14
N VAL A 114 -21.21 5.01 -8.81
CA VAL A 114 -21.97 6.24 -8.70
C VAL A 114 -21.91 6.71 -7.25
N PHE A 115 -21.38 7.90 -7.03
CA PHE A 115 -21.32 8.56 -5.74
C PHE A 115 -22.38 9.65 -5.68
N GLU A 116 -23.30 9.55 -4.73
CA GLU A 116 -24.39 10.50 -4.53
C GLU A 116 -24.23 11.15 -3.15
N PHE A 117 -24.06 12.46 -3.10
CA PHE A 117 -23.82 13.17 -1.84
C PHE A 117 -24.35 14.61 -1.87
N THR A 118 -24.43 15.20 -0.68
CA THR A 118 -24.83 16.60 -0.47
C THR A 118 -23.70 17.32 0.24
N ASP A 119 -23.22 18.41 -0.35
CA ASP A 119 -22.20 19.25 0.25
C ASP A 119 -22.77 20.01 1.46
N LEU A 120 -22.00 20.11 2.55
CA LEU A 120 -22.42 20.75 3.80
C LEU A 120 -22.70 22.25 3.64
N HIS A 121 -21.95 22.93 2.77
CA HIS A 121 -22.10 24.36 2.50
C HIS A 121 -23.16 24.63 1.43
N LEU A 122 -23.50 23.63 0.62
CA LEU A 122 -24.52 23.69 -0.40
C LEU A 122 -25.63 22.66 -0.12
N ALA A 123 -26.30 22.80 1.02
CA ALA A 123 -27.30 21.83 1.50
C ALA A 123 -28.44 21.51 0.51
N ASN A 124 -28.70 22.41 -0.46
CA ASN A 124 -29.72 22.24 -1.50
C ASN A 124 -29.17 21.64 -2.81
N VAL A 125 -27.88 21.32 -2.89
CA VAL A 125 -27.22 20.80 -4.10
C VAL A 125 -26.95 19.31 -3.93
N TRP A 126 -27.63 18.51 -4.76
CA TRP A 126 -27.37 17.08 -4.87
C TRP A 126 -26.31 16.82 -5.93
N ILE A 127 -25.17 16.29 -5.52
CA ILE A 127 -24.05 15.99 -6.42
C ILE A 127 -24.08 14.49 -6.74
N THR A 128 -24.02 14.17 -8.03
CA THR A 128 -23.84 12.79 -8.52
C THR A 128 -22.58 12.74 -9.35
N GLN A 129 -21.61 11.95 -8.90
CA GLN A 129 -20.33 11.77 -9.57
C GLN A 129 -20.14 10.30 -9.95
N ASP A 130 -19.96 10.04 -11.24
CA ASP A 130 -19.71 8.71 -11.76
C ASP A 130 -18.20 8.46 -11.89
N CYS A 131 -17.72 7.37 -11.30
CA CYS A 131 -16.38 6.81 -11.52
C CYS A 131 -16.49 5.60 -12.44
N ARG A 132 -15.86 5.65 -13.62
CA ARG A 132 -15.92 4.53 -14.56
C ARG A 132 -15.17 3.32 -13.99
N VAL A 133 -15.76 2.14 -14.16
CA VAL A 133 -15.16 0.87 -13.72
C VAL A 133 -15.34 -0.22 -14.77
N VAL A 134 -14.39 -1.16 -14.80
CA VAL A 134 -14.49 -2.38 -15.60
C VAL A 134 -14.59 -3.56 -14.64
N PRO A 135 -15.67 -4.35 -14.67
CA PRO A 135 -15.77 -5.53 -13.80
C PRO A 135 -14.79 -6.61 -14.24
N LEU A 136 -14.02 -7.12 -13.29
CA LEU A 136 -13.17 -8.29 -13.51
C LEU A 136 -14.02 -9.56 -13.58
N GLN A 137 -13.54 -10.56 -14.32
CA GLN A 137 -14.21 -11.84 -14.55
C GLN A 137 -13.25 -12.99 -14.31
N GLY A 138 -13.77 -14.18 -14.00
CA GLY A 138 -12.95 -15.40 -13.89
C GLY A 138 -11.78 -15.22 -12.93
N GLN A 139 -10.66 -15.88 -13.18
CA GLN A 139 -9.52 -15.93 -12.27
C GLN A 139 -9.01 -14.55 -11.79
N ALA A 140 -9.16 -13.50 -12.61
CA ALA A 140 -8.77 -12.12 -12.25
C ALA A 140 -9.49 -11.56 -11.01
N VAL A 141 -10.66 -12.07 -10.64
CA VAL A 141 -11.35 -11.66 -9.39
C VAL A 141 -10.71 -12.30 -8.16
N ASP A 142 -10.16 -13.51 -8.31
CA ASP A 142 -9.50 -14.22 -7.23
C ASP A 142 -8.09 -13.65 -7.02
N GLU A 143 -7.38 -13.38 -8.12
CA GLU A 143 -6.05 -12.74 -8.15
C GLU A 143 -6.05 -11.26 -7.79
N ALA A 144 -7.17 -10.56 -8.02
CA ALA A 144 -7.40 -9.25 -7.42
C ALA A 144 -7.52 -9.44 -5.91
N GLY A 145 -6.42 -9.31 -5.18
CA GLY A 145 -6.43 -9.67 -3.76
C GLY A 145 -5.11 -9.35 -3.08
N THR A 146 -4.99 -9.89 -1.88
CA THR A 146 -3.80 -9.78 -1.04
C THR A 146 -2.59 -10.27 -1.82
N PRO A 147 -1.53 -9.48 -1.91
CA PRO A 147 -0.30 -9.95 -2.53
C PRO A 147 0.30 -11.10 -1.73
N GLU A 148 1.00 -12.00 -2.41
CA GLU A 148 1.76 -13.05 -1.74
C GLU A 148 2.96 -12.40 -1.03
N ILE A 149 2.89 -12.29 0.29
CA ILE A 149 4.00 -11.81 1.11
C ILE A 149 4.91 -13.03 1.39
N PRO A 150 6.19 -13.01 0.96
CA PRO A 150 7.08 -14.13 1.22
C PRO A 150 7.28 -14.35 2.73
N PRO A 151 7.51 -15.60 3.17
CA PRO A 151 7.83 -15.87 4.56
C PRO A 151 9.10 -15.13 4.99
N CYS A 152 9.11 -14.64 6.22
CA CYS A 152 10.21 -13.89 6.81
C CYS A 152 10.65 -14.50 8.15
N LYS A 153 11.95 -14.38 8.45
CA LYS A 153 12.57 -14.82 9.72
C LYS A 153 12.63 -13.70 10.75
N SER A 154 12.56 -12.46 10.29
CA SER A 154 12.65 -11.26 11.13
C SER A 154 12.12 -10.06 10.36
N ASN A 155 11.38 -9.22 11.05
CA ASN A 155 10.92 -7.93 10.57
C ASN A 155 11.73 -6.82 11.26
N LEU A 156 12.00 -5.75 10.53
CA LEU A 156 12.72 -4.59 11.04
C LEU A 156 11.79 -3.39 11.07
N GLU A 157 11.61 -2.76 12.22
CA GLU A 157 10.98 -1.45 12.27
C GLU A 157 11.94 -0.40 11.68
N LEU A 158 11.53 0.23 10.58
CA LEU A 158 12.29 1.29 9.96
C LEU A 158 12.41 2.50 10.90
N PRO A 159 13.52 3.25 10.82
CA PRO A 159 13.64 4.53 11.48
C PRO A 159 12.53 5.49 11.01
N ARG A 160 12.31 6.58 11.75
CA ARG A 160 11.29 7.60 11.41
C ARG A 160 11.24 7.88 9.91
N VAL A 161 10.17 7.45 9.24
CA VAL A 161 10.06 7.44 7.76
C VAL A 161 10.36 8.80 7.14
N LYS A 162 9.98 9.90 7.80
CA LYS A 162 10.29 11.27 7.36
C LYS A 162 11.80 11.54 7.27
N SER A 163 12.59 11.03 8.22
CA SER A 163 14.05 11.16 8.22
C SER A 163 14.68 10.35 7.09
N LEU A 164 14.24 9.10 6.93
CA LEU A 164 14.68 8.24 5.83
C LEU A 164 14.37 8.85 4.45
N LEU A 165 13.14 9.36 4.26
CA LEU A 165 12.75 10.06 3.04
C LEU A 165 13.63 11.28 2.74
N GLN A 166 13.92 12.12 3.74
CA GLN A 166 14.80 13.27 3.56
C GLN A 166 16.20 12.84 3.12
N MET A 167 16.73 11.75 3.67
CA MET A 167 18.02 11.20 3.26
C MET A 167 17.98 10.70 1.82
N LEU A 168 17.00 9.86 1.47
CA LEU A 168 16.85 9.32 0.12
C LEU A 168 16.67 10.42 -0.94
N GLU A 169 15.92 11.49 -0.63
CA GLU A 169 15.77 12.63 -1.52
C GLU A 169 17.08 13.38 -1.75
N ARG A 170 17.95 13.48 -0.74
CA ARG A 170 19.30 14.05 -0.89
C ARG A 170 20.18 13.13 -1.73
N LEU A 171 20.16 11.83 -1.49
CA LEU A 171 20.91 10.84 -2.28
C LEU A 171 20.52 10.87 -3.76
N ARG A 172 19.22 10.96 -4.05
CA ARG A 172 18.72 11.09 -5.42
C ARG A 172 19.20 12.39 -6.09
N LYS A 173 19.28 13.50 -5.35
CA LYS A 173 19.81 14.78 -5.88
C LYS A 173 21.31 14.71 -6.19
N LEU A 174 22.05 13.80 -5.55
CA LEU A 174 23.45 13.52 -5.85
C LEU A 174 23.63 12.63 -7.10
N GLY A 175 22.53 12.23 -7.76
CA GLY A 175 22.56 11.40 -8.97
C GLY A 175 22.49 9.90 -8.70
N SER A 176 22.19 9.47 -7.48
CA SER A 176 22.07 8.04 -7.16
C SER A 176 20.70 7.49 -7.57
N ASP A 177 20.67 6.72 -8.66
CA ASP A 177 19.46 6.02 -9.11
C ASP A 177 19.10 4.82 -8.22
N GLU A 178 20.10 4.25 -7.54
CA GLU A 178 19.96 3.15 -6.58
C GLU A 178 20.48 3.53 -5.20
N VAL A 179 19.95 2.88 -4.17
CA VAL A 179 20.50 2.91 -2.81
C VAL A 179 20.72 1.49 -2.30
N THR A 180 21.81 1.31 -1.57
CA THR A 180 22.09 0.07 -0.84
C THR A 180 21.56 0.18 0.58
N LEU A 181 20.66 -0.73 0.94
CA LEU A 181 20.17 -0.98 2.30
C LEU A 181 20.97 -2.13 2.89
N GLU A 182 21.73 -1.86 3.95
CA GLU A 182 22.49 -2.87 4.68
C GLU A 182 21.95 -2.95 6.10
N GLY A 183 21.81 -4.15 6.62
CA GLY A 183 21.21 -4.39 7.91
C GLY A 183 21.91 -5.49 8.69
N ASN A 184 22.12 -5.29 9.98
CA ASN A 184 22.73 -6.27 10.87
C ASN A 184 22.19 -6.16 12.30
N ILE A 185 22.23 -7.28 13.04
CA ILE A 185 21.97 -7.27 14.48
C ILE A 185 22.96 -6.31 15.16
N ASN A 186 22.47 -5.51 16.10
CA ASN A 186 23.32 -4.60 16.86
C ASN A 186 24.25 -5.43 17.77
N PRO A 187 25.57 -5.17 17.76
CA PRO A 187 26.53 -5.98 18.51
C PRO A 187 26.38 -5.87 20.03
N HIS A 188 25.68 -4.85 20.52
CA HIS A 188 25.49 -4.59 21.94
C HIS A 188 24.08 -4.94 22.44
N ASP A 189 23.13 -5.22 21.55
CA ASP A 189 21.73 -5.52 21.89
C ASP A 189 21.11 -6.41 20.80
N SER A 190 20.88 -7.68 21.12
CA SER A 190 20.36 -8.69 20.17
C SER A 190 18.92 -8.45 19.74
N ASN A 191 18.18 -7.59 20.45
CA ASN A 191 16.83 -7.15 20.11
C ASN A 191 16.83 -5.86 19.27
N ALA A 192 18.00 -5.26 19.08
CA ALA A 192 18.21 -4.08 18.27
C ALA A 192 18.87 -4.45 16.94
N PHE A 193 18.59 -3.63 15.93
CA PHE A 193 19.11 -3.82 14.59
C PHE A 193 19.66 -2.49 14.08
N ASP A 194 20.79 -2.54 13.38
CA ASP A 194 21.38 -1.37 12.74
C ASP A 194 21.04 -1.42 11.25
N LEU A 195 20.50 -0.32 10.72
CA LEU A 195 20.19 -0.14 9.32
C LEU A 195 21.09 0.94 8.73
N ALA A 196 21.86 0.59 7.72
CA ALA A 196 22.62 1.51 6.92
C ALA A 196 21.92 1.77 5.59
N VAL A 197 21.88 3.04 5.17
CA VAL A 197 21.41 3.46 3.85
C VAL A 197 22.54 4.17 3.17
N SER A 198 23.00 3.65 2.04
CA SER A 198 24.13 4.20 1.31
C SER A 198 23.85 4.34 -0.18
N ALA A 199 24.57 5.26 -0.79
CA ALA A 199 24.54 5.55 -2.20
C ALA A 199 25.93 5.99 -2.64
N ALA A 200 26.32 5.59 -3.83
CA ALA A 200 27.57 5.98 -4.45
C ALA A 200 27.30 6.52 -5.85
N SER A 201 28.04 7.55 -6.21
CA SER A 201 28.15 8.13 -7.54
C SER A 201 29.63 8.20 -7.88
N ASP A 202 29.96 8.59 -9.11
CA ASP A 202 31.35 8.76 -9.55
C ASP A 202 32.14 9.77 -8.70
N LEU A 203 31.46 10.70 -8.01
CA LEU A 203 32.09 11.81 -7.29
C LEU A 203 31.88 11.77 -5.78
N VAL A 204 30.82 11.13 -5.30
CA VAL A 204 30.40 11.17 -3.90
C VAL A 204 29.82 9.83 -3.47
N THR A 205 30.27 9.38 -2.29
CA THR A 205 29.63 8.32 -1.53
C THR A 205 29.01 8.92 -0.27
N ALA A 206 27.78 8.55 0.02
CA ALA A 206 27.08 8.97 1.23
C ALA A 206 26.49 7.74 1.93
N LYS A 207 26.66 7.67 3.26
CA LYS A 207 26.13 6.60 4.12
C LYS A 207 25.47 7.23 5.35
N ALA A 208 24.23 6.84 5.62
CA ALA A 208 23.53 7.14 6.87
C ALA A 208 23.37 5.85 7.67
N MET A 209 23.60 5.93 8.97
CA MET A 209 23.42 4.84 9.91
C MET A 209 22.24 5.15 10.83
N TYR A 210 21.31 4.22 10.93
CA TYR A 210 20.21 4.23 11.87
C TYR A 210 20.43 3.07 12.84
N THR A 211 20.86 3.39 14.06
CA THR A 211 21.15 2.37 15.07
C THR A 211 19.95 2.10 15.94
N ARG A 212 19.89 0.89 16.50
CA ARG A 212 18.85 0.48 17.46
C ARG A 212 17.42 0.56 16.93
N CYS A 213 17.22 0.21 15.65
CA CYS A 213 15.90 -0.08 15.11
C CYS A 213 15.30 -1.31 15.80
N CYS A 214 14.00 -1.30 16.06
CA CYS A 214 13.33 -2.40 16.74
C CYS A 214 13.31 -3.64 15.84
N ARG A 215 13.77 -4.76 16.37
CA ARG A 215 13.65 -6.05 15.71
C ARG A 215 12.36 -6.73 16.17
N LEU A 216 11.53 -7.14 15.22
CA LEU A 216 10.30 -7.88 15.49
C LEU A 216 10.45 -9.32 14.99
N VAL A 217 10.15 -10.26 15.89
CA VAL A 217 10.15 -11.70 15.60
C VAL A 217 8.69 -12.17 15.65
N PRO A 218 8.22 -12.93 14.65
CA PRO A 218 6.86 -13.46 14.67
C PRO A 218 6.59 -14.27 15.95
N GLU A 219 5.37 -14.19 16.48
CA GLU A 219 4.97 -14.95 17.67
C GLU A 219 5.20 -16.46 17.47
N GLY A 220 5.77 -17.12 18.47
CA GLY A 220 6.06 -18.55 18.43
C GLY A 220 7.31 -18.94 17.62
N GLN A 221 8.07 -18.00 17.09
CA GLN A 221 9.36 -18.25 16.44
C GLN A 221 10.53 -17.77 17.31
N GLU A 222 11.63 -18.52 17.30
CA GLU A 222 12.88 -18.08 17.92
C GLU A 222 13.57 -17.03 17.04
N ALA A 223 14.11 -16.00 17.67
CA ALA A 223 14.88 -14.97 16.99
C ALA A 223 16.12 -15.61 16.34
N PRO A 224 16.32 -15.50 15.01
CA PRO A 224 17.52 -16.05 14.38
C PRO A 224 18.80 -15.46 15.01
N ALA A 225 19.80 -16.31 15.30
CA ALA A 225 21.03 -15.89 15.96
C ALA A 225 21.87 -14.91 15.10
N GLU A 226 21.80 -15.06 13.77
CA GLU A 226 22.47 -14.18 12.81
C GLU A 226 21.45 -13.72 11.75
N VAL A 227 21.22 -12.41 11.70
CA VAL A 227 20.44 -11.76 10.65
C VAL A 227 21.29 -10.62 10.10
N SER A 228 21.66 -10.74 8.83
CA SER A 228 22.21 -9.64 8.06
C SER A 228 21.63 -9.64 6.65
N PHE A 229 21.57 -8.46 6.04
CA PHE A 229 21.19 -8.32 4.64
C PHE A 229 21.91 -7.14 4.00
N VAL A 230 22.08 -7.21 2.68
CA VAL A 230 22.50 -6.10 1.83
C VAL A 230 21.66 -6.15 0.57
N ARG A 231 20.94 -5.08 0.25
CA ARG A 231 20.02 -5.02 -0.91
C ARG A 231 20.18 -3.71 -1.65
N SER A 232 20.18 -3.76 -2.99
CA SER A 232 20.05 -2.56 -3.82
C SER A 232 18.59 -2.35 -4.18
N VAL A 233 18.11 -1.11 -4.09
CA VAL A 233 16.77 -0.74 -4.52
C VAL A 233 16.80 0.57 -5.27
N VAL A 234 15.97 0.68 -6.32
CA VAL A 234 15.83 1.93 -7.06
C VAL A 234 15.32 3.03 -6.12
N THR A 235 16.11 4.07 -5.96
CA THR A 235 15.86 5.19 -5.04
C THR A 235 14.48 5.81 -5.27
N LYS A 236 14.08 5.96 -6.54
CA LYS A 236 12.79 6.56 -6.92
C LYS A 236 11.59 5.73 -6.46
N HIS A 237 11.69 4.39 -6.49
CA HIS A 237 10.63 3.48 -6.09
C HIS A 237 10.51 3.43 -4.56
N LEU A 238 11.63 3.36 -3.85
CA LEU A 238 11.64 3.42 -2.39
C LEU A 238 11.04 4.72 -1.87
N ILE A 239 11.41 5.87 -2.45
CA ILE A 239 10.81 7.17 -2.11
C ILE A 239 9.30 7.16 -2.39
N ALA A 240 8.87 6.60 -3.52
CA ALA A 240 7.46 6.56 -3.87
C ALA A 240 6.64 5.70 -2.89
N GLY A 241 7.14 4.52 -2.51
CA GLY A 241 6.52 3.64 -1.51
C GLY A 241 6.45 4.28 -0.13
N LEU A 242 7.55 4.86 0.36
CA LEU A 242 7.56 5.55 1.66
C LEU A 242 6.63 6.76 1.69
N LYS A 243 6.51 7.52 0.59
CA LYS A 243 5.54 8.61 0.46
C LYS A 243 4.10 8.10 0.44
N ALA A 244 3.84 7.01 -0.29
CA ALA A 244 2.54 6.36 -0.31
C ALA A 244 2.10 5.93 1.10
N LEU A 245 3.02 5.40 1.91
CA LEU A 245 2.73 5.04 3.30
C LEU A 245 2.44 6.27 4.18
N LEU A 246 3.20 7.35 4.02
CA LEU A 246 2.91 8.61 4.72
C LEU A 246 1.54 9.21 4.32
N ASP A 247 1.17 9.13 3.04
CA ASP A 247 -0.15 9.57 2.57
C ASP A 247 -1.29 8.78 3.25
N CYS A 248 -0.98 7.57 3.74
CA CYS A 248 -1.92 6.68 4.42
C CYS A 248 -1.75 6.61 5.95
N SER A 249 -0.85 7.40 6.56
CA SER A 249 -0.54 7.30 8.00
C SER A 249 -1.72 7.65 8.92
N ASN A 250 -2.78 8.21 8.36
CA ASN A 250 -4.02 8.47 9.09
C ASN A 250 -4.96 7.26 9.11
N SER A 251 -4.71 6.19 8.33
CA SER A 251 -5.59 5.00 8.23
C SER A 251 -5.45 4.10 9.45
N GLN A 252 -6.58 3.71 10.07
CA GLN A 252 -6.55 2.97 11.33
C GLN A 252 -6.16 1.49 11.20
N ASP A 253 -6.24 0.83 10.03
CA ASP A 253 -5.76 -0.55 9.88
C ASP A 253 -5.43 -0.94 8.42
N GLY A 254 -4.59 -1.99 8.27
CA GLY A 254 -4.56 -2.88 7.09
C GLY A 254 -3.81 -2.44 5.83
N LEU A 255 -2.71 -1.68 5.92
CA LEU A 255 -1.97 -1.21 4.74
C LEU A 255 -0.61 -1.89 4.57
N VAL A 256 -0.37 -2.39 3.36
CA VAL A 256 0.88 -3.03 2.94
C VAL A 256 1.39 -2.37 1.64
N ALA A 257 2.52 -1.68 1.68
CA ALA A 257 3.24 -1.31 0.47
C ALA A 257 4.32 -2.36 0.21
N LEU A 258 4.33 -2.95 -0.97
CA LEU A 258 5.35 -3.89 -1.39
C LEU A 258 6.24 -3.23 -2.46
N LEU A 259 7.54 -3.30 -2.26
CA LEU A 259 8.53 -2.81 -3.22
C LEU A 259 9.24 -4.02 -3.82
N VAL A 260 9.31 -4.07 -5.14
CA VAL A 260 10.09 -5.11 -5.85
C VAL A 260 11.54 -4.62 -5.88
N PRO A 261 12.49 -5.31 -5.22
CA PRO A 261 13.90 -4.99 -5.34
C PRO A 261 14.42 -5.47 -6.71
N GLU A 262 15.54 -4.93 -7.19
CA GLU A 262 16.08 -5.31 -8.51
C GLU A 262 16.65 -6.74 -8.54
N ASP A 263 16.98 -7.29 -7.37
CA ASP A 263 17.49 -8.64 -7.17
C ASP A 263 16.37 -9.65 -6.89
N GLU A 264 15.15 -9.44 -7.43
CA GLU A 264 13.95 -10.30 -7.20
C GLU A 264 14.24 -11.81 -7.38
N SER A 265 15.13 -12.16 -8.32
CA SER A 265 15.55 -13.55 -8.58
C SER A 265 16.40 -14.19 -7.47
N LEU A 266 17.07 -13.39 -6.64
CA LEU A 266 17.92 -13.82 -5.53
C LEU A 266 17.23 -13.60 -4.18
N HIS A 267 16.43 -12.55 -4.09
CA HIS A 267 15.80 -12.07 -2.87
C HIS A 267 14.37 -11.61 -3.16
N GLY A 268 13.40 -12.15 -2.42
CA GLY A 268 11.99 -11.78 -2.59
C GLY A 268 11.70 -10.30 -2.29
N TRP A 269 10.42 -9.94 -2.34
CA TRP A 269 9.93 -8.57 -2.21
C TRP A 269 10.35 -7.89 -0.90
N LEU A 270 10.73 -6.62 -1.00
CA LEU A 270 10.92 -5.74 0.14
C LEU A 270 9.54 -5.22 0.57
N SER A 271 8.94 -5.88 1.55
CA SER A 271 7.64 -5.42 2.05
C SER A 271 7.85 -4.31 3.06
N VAL A 272 7.01 -3.29 2.95
CA VAL A 272 6.98 -2.09 3.77
C VAL A 272 5.57 -1.99 4.34
N VAL A 273 5.36 -2.64 5.48
CA VAL A 273 4.03 -2.77 6.10
C VAL A 273 3.78 -1.58 7.02
N LEU A 274 2.65 -0.88 6.85
CA LEU A 274 2.19 0.10 7.83
C LEU A 274 1.37 -0.64 8.89
N GLN A 275 1.93 -0.77 10.08
CA GLN A 275 1.18 -1.23 11.25
C GLN A 275 0.85 -0.01 12.10
N ASN A 276 -0.44 0.26 12.30
CA ASN A 276 -0.88 1.35 13.17
C ASN A 276 -1.06 0.78 14.58
N GLU A 277 -0.21 1.18 15.52
CA GLU A 277 -0.52 1.05 16.94
C GLU A 277 -1.11 2.38 17.42
N VAL A 278 -1.87 2.37 18.51
CA VAL A 278 -2.75 3.45 19.02
C VAL A 278 -2.12 4.86 19.03
N GLU A 279 -0.79 5.00 18.95
CA GLU A 279 -0.06 6.28 18.89
C GLU A 279 1.14 6.32 17.90
N SER A 280 1.40 5.29 17.11
CA SER A 280 2.56 5.26 16.18
C SER A 280 2.36 4.34 14.99
N PHE A 281 2.82 4.77 13.81
CA PHE A 281 2.90 3.90 12.64
C PHE A 281 4.29 3.26 12.56
N ARG A 282 4.34 1.93 12.58
CA ARG A 282 5.56 1.17 12.31
C ARG A 282 5.62 0.88 10.83
N VAL A 283 6.80 1.06 10.27
CA VAL A 283 7.08 0.61 8.93
C VAL A 283 8.00 -0.60 9.01
N LEU A 284 7.49 -1.77 8.64
CA LEU A 284 8.26 -3.00 8.75
C LEU A 284 8.97 -3.30 7.43
N LEU A 285 10.29 -3.48 7.48
CA LEU A 285 11.05 -4.12 6.42
C LEU A 285 10.96 -5.64 6.62
N VAL A 286 10.27 -6.30 5.70
CA VAL A 286 10.16 -7.77 5.72
C VAL A 286 11.31 -8.34 4.90
N LEU A 287 12.16 -9.15 5.53
CA LEU A 287 13.28 -9.81 4.87
C LEU A 287 12.87 -11.24 4.49
N PRO A 288 12.72 -11.54 3.19
CA PRO A 288 12.30 -12.86 2.74
C PRO A 288 13.36 -13.91 3.06
N THR A 289 12.90 -15.07 3.53
CA THR A 289 13.77 -16.21 3.84
C THR A 289 13.90 -17.12 2.65
N VAL A 290 14.71 -16.73 1.66
CA VAL A 290 15.06 -17.69 0.62
C VAL A 290 16.40 -18.30 0.95
N THR A 291 16.37 -19.50 1.53
CA THR A 291 17.45 -20.47 1.35
C THR A 291 17.24 -21.10 -0.02
N HIS A 292 17.88 -20.58 -1.07
CA HIS A 292 18.01 -21.38 -2.29
C HIS A 292 18.96 -22.54 -1.95
N LYS A 293 18.39 -23.73 -1.70
CA LYS A 293 19.05 -24.99 -1.99
C LYS A 293 18.63 -25.38 -3.39
N GLY A 294 19.53 -25.19 -4.36
CA GLY A 294 19.48 -25.87 -5.66
C GLY A 294 19.48 -24.92 -6.86
N PRO A 295 20.28 -25.23 -7.91
CA PRO A 295 20.18 -24.56 -9.20
C PRO A 295 18.86 -24.92 -9.89
N ILE A 296 18.35 -24.00 -10.70
CA ILE A 296 17.24 -24.24 -11.60
C ILE A 296 17.81 -24.99 -12.82
N GLU A 297 17.44 -26.26 -12.98
CA GLU A 297 17.52 -26.99 -14.25
C GLU A 297 16.28 -26.73 -15.11
#